data_AF-A0A7W1DH97-F1
#
_entry.id   AF-A0A7W1DH97-F1
#
_cell.length_a   1.000
_cell.length_b   1.000
_cell.length_c   1.000
_cell.angle_alpha   90.00
_cell.angle_beta   90.00
_cell.angle_gamma   90.00
#
_symmetry.space_group_name_H-M   'P 1'
#
loop_
_entity.id
_entity.type
_entity.pdbx_description
1 polymer ?
#
loop_
_entity_poly.entity_id
_entity_poly.type
_entity_poly.pdbx_seq_one_letter_code
_entity_poly.pdbx_strand_id
1 'polypeptide(L)'
;MEPTPPRTTFETSRAAEYFTAEGLTKLTEQSPLLFGSVVVKELGDNALDAAETARVEPEVLISVRRKRGSRRGDVLQVSISDNGGGIPPGTVETMQDFSTLTSDKAHYRTPTRGSQGNALKTIIGIPHALGLRDEPVVIEGQGIRHTIKPVIDAAGVPRLPREVEGIPVSAGTRVTVPLPADALEFNPDRWARAFALFNPHAFVKIEQFGGGTEHGNWPPETTEIYKPAESGFSKYRPDDWGSPHWYDARTIGALIGAHAARTLAGEAEDMPLGAFISGLTGLSSPAKAKRVRRHLKEIKHLSDFLHGHDQLDRFRVGLLLEAMQEETKAPTHKTLGRIGADNFETRLTQMYGELVRFGYKHVESYWPTSGLPYIFEFAVAETEDYHPDALYYGINHSPTFDDPLRRVLLEGPKYTSTSTGQFLQEGFAHPKYATTGDPGPPSFTAVALHIITPAPMFTGKGKTNLNARGM
;
A
#
# COMPACT_ATOMS: atom_id res chain seq x y z
N MET A 1 49.81 34.42 -16.21
CA MET A 1 48.45 34.13 -15.71
C MET A 1 48.14 32.72 -16.15
N GLU A 2 48.09 31.77 -15.22
CA GLU A 2 47.58 30.43 -15.54
C GLU A 2 46.07 30.55 -15.85
N PRO A 3 45.57 29.90 -16.92
CA PRO A 3 44.17 29.97 -17.26
C PRO A 3 43.34 29.22 -16.20
N THR A 4 42.44 29.94 -15.53
CA THR A 4 41.49 29.33 -14.59
C THR A 4 40.47 28.51 -15.40
N PRO A 5 40.30 27.21 -15.10
CA PRO A 5 39.36 26.38 -15.84
C PRO A 5 37.92 26.90 -15.66
N PRO A 6 37.12 26.96 -16.75
CA PRO A 6 35.75 27.43 -16.69
C PRO A 6 34.89 26.47 -15.87
N ARG A 7 33.97 27.03 -15.08
CA ARG A 7 32.98 26.23 -14.35
C ARG A 7 31.89 25.75 -15.31
N THR A 8 31.50 24.49 -15.18
CA THR A 8 30.40 23.88 -15.93
C THR A 8 29.26 23.54 -14.97
N THR A 9 28.02 23.72 -15.43
CA THR A 9 26.82 23.30 -14.71
C THR A 9 26.58 21.81 -14.99
N PHE A 10 26.33 21.03 -13.94
CA PHE A 10 26.01 19.60 -14.06
C PHE A 10 24.55 19.36 -13.64
N GLU A 11 23.88 18.45 -14.34
CA GLU A 11 22.54 17.99 -14.00
C GLU A 11 22.62 16.59 -13.41
N THR A 12 21.91 16.34 -12.32
CA THR A 12 21.82 15.02 -11.68
C THR A 12 20.41 14.51 -11.83
N SER A 13 20.25 13.30 -12.38
CA SER A 13 18.93 12.69 -12.53
C SER A 13 18.33 12.33 -11.16
N ARG A 14 17.06 12.70 -10.96
CA ARG A 14 16.29 12.26 -9.78
C ARG A 14 16.07 10.75 -9.75
N ALA A 15 16.24 10.06 -10.88
CA ALA A 15 16.21 8.60 -10.95
C ALA A 15 17.23 7.95 -10.01
N ALA A 16 18.38 8.59 -9.77
CA ALA A 16 19.40 8.12 -8.83
C ALA A 16 18.87 8.01 -7.38
N GLU A 17 17.82 8.76 -7.02
CA GLU A 17 17.20 8.70 -5.68
C GLU A 17 16.69 7.28 -5.38
N TYR A 18 16.26 6.51 -6.38
CA TYR A 18 15.79 5.14 -6.19
C TYR A 18 16.90 4.15 -5.80
N PHE A 19 18.18 4.50 -5.93
CA PHE A 19 19.30 3.56 -5.78
C PHE A 19 20.28 3.96 -4.68
N THR A 20 19.94 4.98 -3.90
CA THR A 20 20.73 5.46 -2.76
C THR A 20 19.90 5.35 -1.49
N ALA A 21 20.55 5.07 -0.35
CA ALA A 21 19.86 4.98 0.93
C ALA A 21 19.16 6.31 1.28
N GLU A 22 19.80 7.45 1.04
CA GLU A 22 19.22 8.77 1.28
C GLU A 22 17.98 9.03 0.40
N GLY A 23 18.06 8.74 -0.90
CA GLY A 23 16.93 8.92 -1.81
C GLY A 23 15.76 7.99 -1.48
N LEU A 24 16.03 6.72 -1.19
CA LEU A 24 15.02 5.77 -0.75
C LEU A 24 14.40 6.13 0.59
N THR A 25 15.17 6.67 1.54
CA THR A 25 14.60 7.22 2.79
C THR A 25 13.67 8.39 2.52
N LYS A 26 13.96 9.26 1.55
CA LYS A 26 13.03 10.34 1.16
C LYS A 26 11.77 9.82 0.45
N LEU A 27 11.88 8.71 -0.28
CA LEU A 27 10.76 8.12 -1.03
C LEU A 27 9.85 7.25 -0.14
N THR A 28 10.41 6.59 0.85
CA THR A 28 9.70 5.66 1.77
C THR A 28 9.39 6.28 3.13
N GLU A 29 10.09 7.35 3.50
CA GLU A 29 10.13 7.93 4.84
C GLU A 29 10.59 6.94 5.92
N GLN A 30 11.29 5.87 5.52
CA GLN A 30 11.83 4.85 6.42
C GLN A 30 13.35 4.94 6.52
N SER A 31 13.86 4.59 7.70
CA SER A 31 15.29 4.36 7.91
C SER A 31 15.78 3.20 7.03
N PRO A 32 17.02 3.22 6.53
CA PRO A 32 17.60 2.08 5.81
C PRO A 32 17.55 0.77 6.61
N LEU A 33 17.57 0.83 7.95
CA LEU A 33 17.42 -0.33 8.83
C LEU A 33 16.05 -1.02 8.67
N LEU A 34 15.02 -0.27 8.25
CA LEU A 34 13.65 -0.76 8.07
C LEU A 34 13.32 -1.11 6.61
N PHE A 35 14.29 -1.09 5.69
CA PHE A 35 14.00 -1.38 4.27
C PHE A 35 13.50 -2.82 4.05
N GLY A 36 13.82 -3.79 4.91
CA GLY A 36 13.19 -5.11 4.88
C GLY A 36 11.68 -5.05 5.13
N SER A 37 11.25 -4.20 6.07
CA SER A 37 9.83 -3.92 6.30
C SER A 37 9.16 -3.25 5.11
N VAL A 38 9.85 -2.33 4.41
CA VAL A 38 9.33 -1.72 3.17
C VAL A 38 9.08 -2.76 2.09
N VAL A 39 10.02 -3.70 1.93
CA VAL A 39 9.90 -4.81 0.96
C VAL A 39 8.66 -5.65 1.24
N VAL A 40 8.50 -6.14 2.46
CA VAL A 40 7.36 -7.02 2.80
C VAL A 40 6.04 -6.26 2.72
N LYS A 41 5.99 -5.01 3.21
CA LYS A 41 4.78 -4.20 3.15
C LYS A 41 4.32 -3.96 1.72
N GLU A 42 5.18 -3.35 0.88
CA GLU A 42 4.75 -2.91 -0.45
C GLU A 42 4.48 -4.11 -1.38
N LEU A 43 5.24 -5.21 -1.25
CA LEU A 43 4.96 -6.43 -2.01
C LEU A 43 3.72 -7.16 -1.50
N GLY A 44 3.47 -7.20 -0.18
CA GLY A 44 2.28 -7.81 0.39
C GLY A 44 1.00 -7.04 0.05
N ASP A 45 1.04 -5.70 0.06
CA ASP A 45 -0.07 -4.87 -0.44
C ASP A 45 -0.38 -5.16 -1.92
N ASN A 46 0.66 -5.26 -2.75
CA ASN A 46 0.49 -5.59 -4.18
C ASN A 46 -0.05 -7.00 -4.39
N ALA A 47 0.39 -7.98 -3.59
CA ALA A 47 -0.09 -9.35 -3.61
C ALA A 47 -1.60 -9.42 -3.32
N LEU A 48 -2.04 -8.75 -2.25
CA LEU A 48 -3.46 -8.64 -1.88
C LEU A 48 -4.27 -7.96 -2.99
N ASP A 49 -3.78 -6.85 -3.51
CA ASP A 49 -4.46 -6.12 -4.57
C ASP A 49 -4.57 -6.96 -5.86
N ALA A 50 -3.51 -7.68 -6.24
CA ALA A 50 -3.49 -8.52 -7.44
C ALA A 50 -4.53 -9.67 -7.37
N ALA A 51 -4.64 -10.32 -6.21
CA ALA A 51 -5.64 -11.36 -6.00
C ALA A 51 -7.07 -10.79 -6.02
N GLU A 52 -7.29 -9.65 -5.37
CA GLU A 52 -8.60 -8.98 -5.34
C GLU A 52 -9.07 -8.56 -6.73
N THR A 53 -8.17 -8.01 -7.55
CA THR A 53 -8.43 -7.65 -8.96
C THR A 53 -8.69 -8.90 -9.81
N ALA A 54 -7.97 -9.99 -9.59
CA ALA A 54 -8.21 -11.29 -10.24
C ALA A 54 -9.49 -11.99 -9.76
N ARG A 55 -10.16 -11.41 -8.76
CA ARG A 55 -11.40 -11.89 -8.16
C ARG A 55 -11.32 -13.25 -7.46
N VAL A 56 -10.15 -13.56 -6.91
CA VAL A 56 -9.91 -14.76 -6.09
C VAL A 56 -9.74 -14.36 -4.62
N GLU A 57 -9.90 -15.32 -3.70
CA GLU A 57 -9.56 -15.07 -2.30
C GLU A 57 -8.03 -14.93 -2.17
N PRO A 58 -7.51 -13.86 -1.56
CA PRO A 58 -6.07 -13.61 -1.56
C PRO A 58 -5.28 -14.67 -0.78
N GLU A 59 -4.23 -15.17 -1.42
CA GLU A 59 -3.18 -15.92 -0.76
C GLU A 59 -1.88 -15.12 -0.81
N VAL A 60 -1.24 -14.91 0.34
CA VAL A 60 0.06 -14.25 0.45
C VAL A 60 1.04 -15.18 1.14
N LEU A 61 2.09 -15.56 0.41
CA LEU A 61 3.21 -16.34 0.96
C LEU A 61 4.43 -15.44 1.15
N ILE A 62 4.90 -15.35 2.39
CA ILE A 62 6.14 -14.68 2.77
C ILE A 62 7.20 -15.76 3.04
N SER A 63 8.24 -15.84 2.21
CA SER A 63 9.35 -16.77 2.40
C SER A 63 10.63 -16.00 2.68
N VAL A 64 11.28 -16.27 3.82
CA VAL A 64 12.55 -15.64 4.19
C VAL A 64 13.61 -16.73 4.27
N ARG A 65 14.60 -16.67 3.38
CA ARG A 65 15.69 -17.65 3.33
C ARG A 65 17.03 -17.00 3.62
N ARG A 66 17.71 -17.44 4.67
CA ARG A 66 19.09 -17.01 4.92
C ARG A 66 20.05 -17.79 4.04
N LYS A 67 20.87 -17.08 3.28
CA LYS A 67 21.96 -17.62 2.46
C LYS A 67 23.28 -17.10 2.99
N ARG A 68 24.27 -18.00 3.02
CA ARG A 68 25.65 -17.61 3.31
C ARG A 68 26.16 -16.75 2.16
N GLY A 69 26.44 -15.48 2.42
CA GLY A 69 26.91 -14.56 1.39
C GLY A 69 28.42 -14.65 1.20
N SER A 70 28.91 -14.07 0.11
CA SER A 70 30.36 -13.96 -0.16
C SER A 70 30.90 -12.63 0.37
N ARG A 71 32.10 -12.64 1.01
CA ARG A 71 32.93 -11.50 1.50
C ARG A 71 32.26 -10.32 2.26
N ARG A 72 30.93 -10.16 2.27
CA ARG A 72 30.15 -9.01 2.76
C ARG A 72 29.08 -9.36 3.80
N GLY A 73 29.05 -10.61 4.27
CA GLY A 73 28.06 -11.11 5.24
C GLY A 73 26.95 -11.92 4.57
N ASP A 74 26.02 -12.42 5.38
CA ASP A 74 24.90 -13.23 4.91
C ASP A 74 23.83 -12.39 4.21
N VAL A 75 23.07 -13.04 3.33
CA VAL A 75 21.98 -12.43 2.56
C VAL A 75 20.67 -13.13 2.91
N LEU A 76 19.64 -12.35 3.21
CA LEU A 76 18.25 -12.81 3.26
C LEU A 76 17.64 -12.69 1.88
N GLN A 77 17.10 -13.79 1.36
CA GLN A 77 16.19 -13.75 0.23
C GLN A 77 14.76 -13.70 0.74
N VAL A 78 14.16 -12.52 0.65
CA VAL A 78 12.75 -12.30 1.00
C VAL A 78 11.92 -12.44 -0.25
N SER A 79 11.02 -13.43 -0.28
CA SER A 79 10.12 -13.70 -1.40
C SER A 79 8.69 -13.48 -0.97
N ILE A 80 7.94 -12.68 -1.74
CA ILE A 80 6.49 -12.57 -1.60
C ILE A 80 5.83 -13.18 -2.83
N SER A 81 4.90 -14.10 -2.63
CA SER A 81 4.10 -14.70 -3.70
C SER A 81 2.60 -14.50 -3.49
N ASP A 82 1.86 -14.36 -4.58
CA ASP A 82 0.40 -14.27 -4.59
C ASP A 82 -0.26 -15.33 -5.49
N ASN A 83 -1.59 -15.41 -5.46
CA ASN A 83 -2.41 -16.25 -6.34
C ASN A 83 -3.23 -15.44 -7.37
N GLY A 84 -2.85 -14.19 -7.64
CA GLY A 84 -3.54 -13.29 -8.57
C GLY A 84 -3.26 -13.57 -10.05
N GLY A 85 -3.46 -12.56 -10.90
CA GLY A 85 -3.33 -12.67 -12.36
C GLY A 85 -1.88 -12.75 -12.88
N GLY A 86 -0.89 -12.57 -12.00
CA GLY A 86 0.53 -12.46 -12.37
C GLY A 86 0.87 -11.14 -13.05
N ILE A 87 2.05 -10.61 -12.75
CA ILE A 87 2.54 -9.38 -13.37
C ILE A 87 2.82 -9.59 -14.87
N PRO A 88 2.26 -8.76 -15.77
CA PRO A 88 2.57 -8.85 -17.20
C PRO A 88 4.04 -8.51 -17.48
N PRO A 89 4.72 -9.20 -18.42
CA PRO A 89 6.10 -8.90 -18.78
C PRO A 89 6.29 -7.43 -19.18
N GLY A 90 5.38 -6.88 -20.00
CA GLY A 90 5.41 -5.47 -20.41
C GLY A 90 5.34 -4.49 -19.24
N THR A 91 4.69 -4.84 -18.13
CA THR A 91 4.70 -4.01 -16.91
C THR A 91 6.09 -3.99 -16.28
N VAL A 92 6.82 -5.11 -16.27
CA VAL A 92 8.22 -5.16 -15.80
C VAL A 92 9.13 -4.34 -16.70
N GLU A 93 8.88 -4.32 -18.00
CA GLU A 93 9.67 -3.53 -18.96
C GLU A 93 9.52 -2.02 -18.77
N THR A 94 8.32 -1.53 -18.45
CA THR A 94 8.08 -0.10 -18.24
C THR A 94 8.69 0.44 -16.94
N MET A 95 9.11 -0.42 -16.00
CA MET A 95 9.75 0.00 -14.74
C MET A 95 11.09 0.71 -14.93
N GLN A 96 11.75 0.52 -16.07
CA GLN A 96 13.04 1.15 -16.38
C GLN A 96 12.94 2.67 -16.55
N ASP A 97 11.75 3.22 -16.76
CA ASP A 97 11.54 4.66 -16.80
C ASP A 97 11.35 5.22 -15.39
N PHE A 98 12.43 5.65 -14.75
CA PHE A 98 12.40 6.27 -13.42
C PHE A 98 11.93 7.74 -13.43
N SER A 99 11.61 8.32 -14.59
CA SER A 99 11.11 9.69 -14.68
C SER A 99 9.60 9.82 -14.40
N THR A 100 8.87 8.71 -14.49
CA THR A 100 7.41 8.66 -14.31
C THR A 100 7.01 7.97 -13.01
N LEU A 101 5.81 8.27 -12.53
CA LEU A 101 5.12 7.51 -11.48
C LEU A 101 3.96 6.77 -12.15
N THR A 102 3.95 5.44 -12.09
CA THR A 102 2.95 4.63 -12.81
C THR A 102 2.04 3.99 -11.78
N SER A 103 0.84 4.56 -11.63
CA SER A 103 -0.17 4.09 -10.69
C SER A 103 -1.51 3.94 -11.42
N ASP A 104 -2.13 2.79 -11.26
CA ASP A 104 -3.49 2.51 -11.71
C ASP A 104 -4.56 3.08 -10.75
N LYS A 105 -4.15 3.59 -9.58
CA LYS A 105 -5.05 4.04 -8.49
C LYS A 105 -4.93 5.52 -8.14
N ALA A 106 -3.91 6.23 -8.62
CA ALA A 106 -3.55 7.58 -8.12
C ALA A 106 -4.67 8.62 -8.19
N HIS A 107 -5.54 8.55 -9.20
CA HIS A 107 -6.63 9.50 -9.41
C HIS A 107 -7.99 8.95 -9.00
N TYR A 108 -8.07 7.67 -8.65
CA TYR A 108 -9.30 7.04 -8.18
C TYR A 108 -9.43 7.22 -6.66
N ARG A 109 -10.64 7.48 -6.20
CA ARG A 109 -10.97 7.60 -4.78
C ARG A 109 -11.69 6.35 -4.33
N THR A 110 -10.91 5.37 -3.88
CA THR A 110 -11.39 4.12 -3.29
C THR A 110 -10.48 3.73 -2.11
N PRO A 111 -11.00 2.99 -1.10
CA PRO A 111 -10.22 2.45 0.01
C PRO A 111 -9.12 1.45 -0.41
N THR A 112 -8.08 1.95 -1.09
CA THR A 112 -6.96 1.17 -1.64
C THR A 112 -5.73 1.23 -0.75
N ARG A 113 -4.89 0.20 -0.80
CA ARG A 113 -3.66 0.05 0.00
C ARG A 113 -2.53 0.94 -0.50
N GLY A 114 -2.28 0.96 -1.82
CA GLY A 114 -1.21 1.74 -2.44
C GLY A 114 -1.69 2.55 -3.65
N SER A 115 -1.27 3.83 -3.74
CA SER A 115 -1.73 4.75 -4.81
C SER A 115 -0.63 5.55 -5.52
N GLN A 116 0.64 5.46 -5.10
CA GLN A 116 1.71 6.35 -5.57
C GLN A 116 2.48 5.86 -6.81
N GLY A 117 2.40 4.57 -7.17
CA GLY A 117 3.02 4.06 -8.40
C GLY A 117 4.55 4.00 -8.44
N ASN A 118 5.22 4.08 -7.29
CA ASN A 118 6.68 3.99 -7.14
C ASN A 118 7.17 2.71 -6.45
N ALA A 119 6.27 1.89 -5.90
CA ALA A 119 6.59 0.78 -5.01
C ALA A 119 7.67 -0.13 -5.60
N LEU A 120 7.45 -0.68 -6.80
CA LEU A 120 8.38 -1.64 -7.38
C LEU A 120 9.72 -1.01 -7.82
N LYS A 121 9.72 0.27 -8.20
CA LYS A 121 10.96 1.04 -8.47
C LYS A 121 11.81 1.17 -7.21
N THR A 122 11.17 1.46 -6.08
CA THR A 122 11.81 1.47 -4.75
C THR A 122 12.35 0.09 -4.39
N ILE A 123 11.54 -0.97 -4.54
CA ILE A 123 11.95 -2.34 -4.22
C ILE A 123 13.16 -2.80 -5.02
N ILE A 124 13.20 -2.50 -6.32
CA ILE A 124 14.33 -2.85 -7.18
C ILE A 124 15.62 -2.16 -6.73
N GLY A 125 15.54 -0.92 -6.25
CA GLY A 125 16.73 -0.17 -5.85
C GLY A 125 17.25 -0.44 -4.44
N ILE A 126 16.42 -0.99 -3.54
CA ILE A 126 16.79 -1.29 -2.15
C ILE A 126 18.07 -2.14 -2.03
N PRO A 127 18.22 -3.29 -2.71
CA PRO A 127 19.43 -4.10 -2.60
C PRO A 127 20.70 -3.35 -2.99
N HIS A 128 20.62 -2.58 -4.09
CA HIS A 128 21.74 -1.75 -4.55
C HIS A 128 22.11 -0.69 -3.50
N ALA A 129 21.11 -0.01 -2.94
CA ALA A 129 21.30 1.03 -1.93
C ALA A 129 21.90 0.48 -0.62
N LEU A 130 21.62 -0.78 -0.31
CA LEU A 130 22.18 -1.51 0.85
C LEU A 130 23.52 -2.20 0.55
N GLY A 131 24.09 -2.01 -0.65
CA GLY A 131 25.40 -2.53 -1.02
C GLY A 131 25.43 -3.95 -1.59
N LEU A 132 24.27 -4.55 -1.86
CA LEU A 132 24.13 -5.85 -2.53
C LEU A 132 24.02 -5.71 -4.06
N ARG A 133 25.08 -5.17 -4.67
CA ARG A 133 25.08 -4.80 -6.10
C ARG A 133 25.11 -5.99 -7.07
N ASP A 134 25.61 -7.13 -6.61
CA ASP A 134 25.74 -8.35 -7.43
C ASP A 134 24.54 -9.30 -7.26
N GLU A 135 23.70 -9.06 -6.26
CA GLU A 135 22.53 -9.88 -5.96
C GLU A 135 21.31 -9.41 -6.75
N PRO A 136 20.68 -10.27 -7.57
CA PRO A 136 19.56 -9.87 -8.40
C PRO A 136 18.24 -9.82 -7.63
N VAL A 137 17.36 -8.90 -8.03
CA VAL A 137 15.93 -8.98 -7.77
C VAL A 137 15.32 -9.90 -8.82
N VAL A 138 14.49 -10.85 -8.38
CA VAL A 138 13.83 -11.80 -9.29
C VAL A 138 12.33 -11.56 -9.26
N ILE A 139 11.71 -11.40 -10.43
CA ILE A 139 10.27 -11.27 -10.61
C ILE A 139 9.79 -12.40 -11.52
N GLU A 140 8.84 -13.19 -11.04
CA GLU A 140 8.25 -14.33 -11.74
C GLU A 140 6.74 -14.10 -11.88
N GLY A 141 6.21 -14.23 -13.09
CA GLY A 141 4.78 -14.05 -13.36
C GLY A 141 4.45 -14.39 -14.81
N GLN A 142 3.25 -14.92 -15.05
CA GLN A 142 2.76 -15.26 -16.40
C GLN A 142 3.72 -16.16 -17.21
N GLY A 143 4.43 -17.09 -16.55
CA GLY A 143 5.37 -18.00 -17.20
C GLY A 143 6.71 -17.36 -17.60
N ILE A 144 6.99 -16.15 -17.14
CA ILE A 144 8.25 -15.44 -17.39
C ILE A 144 8.95 -15.15 -16.07
N ARG A 145 10.27 -15.32 -16.07
CA ARG A 145 11.15 -14.91 -14.99
C ARG A 145 12.10 -13.82 -15.47
N HIS A 146 12.08 -12.71 -14.75
CA HIS A 146 12.98 -11.59 -14.91
C HIS A 146 14.01 -11.61 -13.78
N THR A 147 15.29 -11.74 -14.12
CA THR A 147 16.41 -11.58 -13.19
C THR A 147 17.03 -10.20 -13.43
N ILE A 148 16.83 -9.29 -12.48
CA ILE A 148 17.14 -7.86 -12.63
C ILE A 148 18.32 -7.50 -11.73
N LYS A 149 19.39 -6.99 -12.34
CA LYS A 149 20.58 -6.50 -11.63
C LYS A 149 20.69 -4.98 -11.78
N PRO A 150 20.13 -4.20 -10.86
CA PRO A 150 20.16 -2.76 -10.96
C PRO A 150 21.58 -2.20 -10.88
N VAL A 151 21.89 -1.26 -11.78
CA VAL A 151 23.15 -0.52 -11.78
C VAL A 151 22.90 0.97 -11.96
N ILE A 152 23.76 1.81 -11.37
CA ILE A 152 23.83 3.24 -11.70
C ILE A 152 25.13 3.46 -12.45
N ASP A 153 25.08 4.10 -13.62
CA ASP A 153 26.29 4.46 -14.35
C ASP A 153 27.01 5.69 -13.74
N ALA A 154 28.18 6.03 -14.29
CA ALA A 154 29.01 7.12 -13.76
C ALA A 154 28.33 8.50 -13.82
N ALA A 155 27.29 8.66 -14.65
CA ALA A 155 26.51 9.89 -14.77
C ALA A 155 25.31 9.92 -13.81
N GLY A 156 25.12 8.89 -12.98
CA GLY A 156 23.99 8.81 -12.06
C GLY A 156 22.71 8.31 -12.74
N VAL A 157 22.78 7.74 -13.94
CA VAL A 157 21.60 7.22 -14.65
C VAL A 157 21.40 5.75 -14.30
N PRO A 158 20.25 5.39 -13.70
CA PRO A 158 19.96 3.99 -13.43
C PRO A 158 19.71 3.19 -14.70
N ARG A 159 20.18 1.95 -14.70
CA ARG A 159 19.88 0.95 -15.72
C ARG A 159 19.47 -0.34 -15.03
N LEU A 160 18.54 -1.05 -15.65
CA LEU A 160 18.04 -2.33 -15.19
C LEU A 160 18.40 -3.45 -16.19
N PRO A 161 19.68 -3.86 -16.30
CA PRO A 161 20.04 -5.11 -16.96
C PRO A 161 19.12 -6.24 -16.49
N ARG A 162 18.47 -6.89 -17.45
CA ARG A 162 17.53 -7.98 -17.20
C ARG A 162 17.89 -9.19 -18.04
N GLU A 163 17.90 -10.35 -17.39
CA GLU A 163 17.84 -11.65 -18.06
C GLU A 163 16.40 -12.14 -17.99
N VAL A 164 15.88 -12.62 -19.12
CA VAL A 164 14.49 -13.07 -19.25
C VAL A 164 14.50 -14.53 -19.66
N GLU A 165 13.84 -15.37 -18.88
CA GLU A 165 13.72 -16.81 -19.13
C GLU A 165 12.26 -17.26 -19.03
N GLY A 166 11.89 -18.24 -19.86
CA GLY A 166 10.59 -18.91 -19.76
C GLY A 166 10.60 -19.91 -18.62
N ILE A 167 9.56 -19.88 -17.79
CA ILE A 167 9.35 -20.80 -16.67
C ILE A 167 7.95 -21.44 -16.78
N PRO A 168 7.70 -22.57 -16.11
CA PRO A 168 6.34 -23.11 -16.01
C PRO A 168 5.36 -22.04 -15.49
N VAL A 169 4.19 -21.95 -16.11
CA VAL A 169 3.16 -21.00 -15.70
C VAL A 169 2.64 -21.42 -14.32
N SER A 170 2.75 -20.51 -13.36
CA SER A 170 2.11 -20.58 -12.05
C SER A 170 1.06 -19.47 -11.90
N ALA A 171 0.12 -19.64 -10.98
CA ALA A 171 -0.76 -18.56 -10.57
C ALA A 171 0.05 -17.44 -9.91
N GLY A 172 -0.43 -16.19 -10.07
CA GLY A 172 0.10 -15.02 -9.40
C GLY A 172 1.49 -14.55 -9.80
N THR A 173 2.04 -13.68 -8.95
CA THR A 173 3.39 -13.13 -9.06
C THR A 173 4.24 -13.64 -7.89
N ARG A 174 5.53 -13.86 -8.13
CA ARG A 174 6.52 -14.01 -7.07
C ARG A 174 7.64 -13.01 -7.25
N VAL A 175 7.91 -12.21 -6.21
CA VAL A 175 9.02 -11.25 -6.19
C VAL A 175 10.00 -11.64 -5.09
N THR A 176 11.25 -11.89 -5.46
CA THR A 176 12.34 -12.21 -4.54
C THR A 176 13.35 -11.06 -4.49
N VAL A 177 13.60 -10.56 -3.28
CA VAL A 177 14.46 -9.40 -3.03
C VAL A 177 15.60 -9.82 -2.07
N PRO A 178 16.87 -9.63 -2.46
CA PRO A 178 18.00 -9.89 -1.59
C PRO A 178 18.23 -8.71 -0.62
N LEU A 179 18.44 -9.02 0.66
CA LEU A 179 18.66 -8.05 1.74
C LEU A 179 19.83 -8.47 2.62
N PRO A 180 20.60 -7.54 3.22
CA PRO A 180 21.68 -7.89 4.13
C PRO A 180 21.10 -8.46 5.43
N ALA A 181 21.55 -9.64 5.85
CA ALA A 181 20.91 -10.39 6.93
C ALA A 181 21.06 -9.76 8.31
N ASP A 182 22.24 -9.21 8.60
CA ASP A 182 22.60 -8.78 9.95
C ASP A 182 22.57 -7.24 10.11
N ALA A 183 22.09 -6.51 9.10
CA ALA A 183 22.12 -5.03 9.07
C ALA A 183 20.73 -4.37 9.14
N LEU A 184 19.66 -5.15 9.29
CA LEU A 184 18.28 -4.66 9.25
C LEU A 184 17.54 -4.92 10.56
N GLU A 185 16.69 -3.97 10.93
CA GLU A 185 15.62 -4.15 11.92
C GLU A 185 14.41 -4.72 11.18
N PHE A 186 14.37 -6.05 11.07
CA PHE A 186 13.39 -6.73 10.23
C PHE A 186 12.73 -7.90 10.99
N ASN A 187 11.43 -7.75 11.24
CA ASN A 187 10.59 -8.80 11.82
C ASN A 187 9.50 -9.17 10.80
N PRO A 188 9.70 -10.23 9.99
CA PRO A 188 8.73 -10.62 8.97
C PRO A 188 7.45 -11.23 9.58
N ASP A 189 7.52 -11.87 10.75
CA ASP A 189 6.35 -12.45 11.42
C ASP A 189 5.36 -11.36 11.84
N ARG A 190 5.86 -10.21 12.32
CA ARG A 190 5.03 -9.05 12.62
C ARG A 190 4.22 -8.60 11.39
N TRP A 191 4.82 -8.59 10.20
CA TRP A 191 4.12 -8.21 8.97
C TRP A 191 3.10 -9.27 8.53
N ALA A 192 3.45 -10.55 8.63
CA ALA A 192 2.51 -11.64 8.36
C ALA A 192 1.26 -11.53 9.26
N ARG A 193 1.48 -11.26 10.55
CA ARG A 193 0.40 -11.02 11.53
C ARG A 193 -0.42 -9.80 11.16
N ALA A 194 0.22 -8.68 10.85
CA ALA A 194 -0.48 -7.46 10.51
C ALA A 194 -1.34 -7.60 9.24
N PHE A 195 -0.83 -8.28 8.20
CA PHE A 195 -1.61 -8.59 7.02
C PHE A 195 -2.81 -9.47 7.35
N ALA A 196 -2.62 -10.55 8.11
CA ALA A 196 -3.71 -11.43 8.53
C ALA A 196 -4.77 -10.73 9.41
N LEU A 197 -4.36 -9.71 10.17
CA LEU A 197 -5.23 -8.91 11.04
C LEU A 197 -6.11 -7.93 10.26
N PHE A 198 -5.54 -7.24 9.27
CA PHE A 198 -6.27 -6.22 8.50
C PHE A 198 -6.98 -6.76 7.25
N ASN A 199 -6.81 -8.04 6.94
CA ASN A 199 -7.37 -8.71 5.76
C ASN A 199 -8.03 -10.04 6.17
N PRO A 200 -9.26 -10.00 6.70
CA PRO A 200 -9.92 -11.19 7.23
C PRO A 200 -10.18 -12.27 6.18
N HIS A 201 -10.24 -11.91 4.90
CA HIS A 201 -10.38 -12.83 3.77
C HIS A 201 -9.07 -13.40 3.22
N ALA A 202 -7.93 -12.93 3.70
CA ALA A 202 -6.65 -13.37 3.19
C ALA A 202 -6.18 -14.64 3.91
N PHE A 203 -5.67 -15.59 3.13
CA PHE A 203 -4.74 -16.60 3.61
C PHE A 203 -3.34 -15.99 3.64
N VAL A 204 -2.68 -16.01 4.80
CA VAL A 204 -1.30 -15.53 4.94
C VAL A 204 -0.45 -16.65 5.51
N LYS A 205 0.66 -16.96 4.85
CA LYS A 205 1.65 -17.93 5.32
C LYS A 205 3.02 -17.28 5.36
N ILE A 206 3.74 -17.49 6.45
CA ILE A 206 5.16 -17.15 6.55
C ILE A 206 5.98 -18.41 6.78
N GLU A 207 7.06 -18.53 6.03
CA GLU A 207 8.05 -19.60 6.15
C GLU A 207 9.44 -19.00 6.29
N GLN A 208 10.17 -19.37 7.34
CA GLN A 208 11.56 -18.96 7.52
C GLN A 208 12.49 -20.17 7.45
N PHE A 209 13.59 -20.01 6.73
CA PHE A 209 14.58 -21.06 6.49
C PHE A 209 15.95 -20.57 6.97
N GLY A 210 16.57 -21.33 7.87
CA GLY A 210 17.91 -21.04 8.37
C GLY A 210 19.02 -21.28 7.36
N GLY A 211 20.22 -20.80 7.70
CA GLY A 211 21.40 -20.92 6.87
C GLY A 211 22.13 -22.25 7.06
N GLY A 212 21.86 -23.22 6.20
CA GLY A 212 22.65 -24.46 6.09
C GLY A 212 23.58 -24.45 4.86
N THR A 213 24.73 -25.13 4.94
CA THR A 213 25.67 -25.32 3.82
C THR A 213 25.19 -26.36 2.80
N GLU A 214 24.08 -27.03 3.07
CA GLU A 214 23.52 -28.09 2.25
C GLU A 214 22.32 -27.54 1.46
N HIS A 215 22.47 -27.43 0.14
CA HIS A 215 21.47 -26.92 -0.81
C HIS A 215 20.26 -27.86 -1.02
N GLY A 216 19.83 -28.58 0.03
CA GLY A 216 18.67 -29.47 -0.01
C GLY A 216 17.33 -28.74 0.18
N ASN A 217 16.24 -29.36 -0.28
CA ASN A 217 14.86 -28.99 0.06
C ASN A 217 14.58 -29.34 1.53
N TRP A 218 15.11 -28.54 2.45
CA TRP A 218 14.76 -28.67 3.87
C TRP A 218 13.40 -28.03 4.16
N PRO A 219 12.62 -28.60 5.08
CA PRO A 219 11.43 -27.93 5.58
C PRO A 219 11.83 -26.60 6.25
N PRO A 220 10.92 -25.62 6.28
CA PRO A 220 11.15 -24.36 6.99
C PRO A 220 11.39 -24.62 8.50
N GLU A 221 12.24 -23.79 9.10
CA GLU A 221 12.50 -23.80 10.56
C GLU A 221 11.27 -23.34 11.34
N THR A 222 10.60 -22.31 10.83
CA THR A 222 9.35 -21.81 11.38
C THR A 222 8.31 -21.67 10.28
N THR A 223 7.06 -21.96 10.62
CA THR A 223 5.92 -21.75 9.73
C THR A 223 4.74 -21.26 10.55
N GLU A 224 4.23 -20.08 10.23
CA GLU A 224 2.95 -19.60 10.75
C GLU A 224 1.94 -19.52 9.60
N ILE A 225 0.71 -19.96 9.87
CA ILE A 225 -0.38 -19.99 8.89
C ILE A 225 -1.61 -19.30 9.49
N TYR A 226 -2.09 -18.30 8.76
CA TYR A 226 -3.31 -17.56 9.04
C TYR A 226 -4.32 -17.88 7.94
N LYS A 227 -5.29 -18.73 8.25
CA LYS A 227 -6.41 -18.98 7.32
C LYS A 227 -7.35 -17.77 7.28
N PRO A 228 -8.14 -17.60 6.21
CA PRO A 228 -9.21 -16.59 6.18
C PRO A 228 -10.11 -16.75 7.42
N ALA A 229 -10.33 -15.65 8.13
CA ALA A 229 -11.32 -15.54 9.20
C ALA A 229 -12.73 -15.34 8.63
N GLU A 230 -12.85 -14.70 7.47
CA GLU A 230 -14.12 -14.47 6.77
C GLU A 230 -13.97 -14.71 5.27
N SER A 231 -14.73 -15.67 4.73
CA SER A 231 -14.84 -15.89 3.29
C SER A 231 -15.85 -14.91 2.67
N GLY A 232 -15.60 -14.46 1.44
CA GLY A 232 -16.51 -13.53 0.75
C GLY A 232 -16.59 -12.12 1.35
N PHE A 233 -15.56 -11.68 2.08
CA PHE A 233 -15.46 -10.33 2.63
C PHE A 233 -15.70 -9.26 1.56
N SER A 234 -16.67 -8.37 1.81
CA SER A 234 -17.11 -7.37 0.84
C SER A 234 -16.48 -6.01 1.13
N LYS A 235 -15.69 -5.52 0.17
CA LYS A 235 -15.10 -4.18 0.19
C LYS A 235 -14.91 -3.65 -1.24
N TYR A 236 -14.59 -2.37 -1.37
CA TYR A 236 -14.10 -1.83 -2.63
C TYR A 236 -12.81 -2.55 -3.05
N ARG A 237 -12.78 -2.92 -4.32
CA ARG A 237 -11.67 -3.57 -4.96
C ARG A 237 -10.69 -2.55 -5.53
N PRO A 238 -9.44 -2.97 -5.81
CA PRO A 238 -8.45 -2.09 -6.42
C PRO A 238 -8.85 -1.58 -7.82
N ASP A 239 -9.68 -2.32 -8.55
CA ASP A 239 -10.19 -1.99 -9.89
C ASP A 239 -11.51 -1.18 -9.88
N ASP A 240 -12.06 -0.87 -8.69
CA ASP A 240 -13.25 -0.04 -8.58
C ASP A 240 -12.94 1.46 -8.75
N TRP A 241 -13.87 2.19 -9.35
CA TRP A 241 -13.70 3.62 -9.65
C TRP A 241 -14.17 4.54 -8.52
N GLY A 242 -14.85 3.97 -7.52
CA GLY A 242 -15.45 4.69 -6.40
C GLY A 242 -16.74 5.41 -6.76
N SER A 243 -17.21 6.23 -5.82
CA SER A 243 -18.46 6.99 -5.95
C SER A 243 -18.21 8.43 -6.39
N PRO A 244 -19.09 9.03 -7.23
CA PRO A 244 -19.06 10.47 -7.51
C PRO A 244 -19.11 11.34 -6.25
N HIS A 245 -19.73 10.85 -5.18
CA HIS A 245 -19.85 11.55 -3.88
C HIS A 245 -18.53 11.65 -3.11
N TRP A 246 -17.48 10.98 -3.58
CA TRP A 246 -16.16 11.05 -2.96
C TRP A 246 -15.22 12.00 -3.69
N TYR A 247 -15.66 12.59 -4.80
CA TYR A 247 -14.88 13.57 -5.53
C TYR A 247 -15.41 14.99 -5.29
N ASP A 248 -14.50 15.94 -5.36
CA ASP A 248 -14.78 17.34 -5.62
C ASP A 248 -14.43 17.69 -7.08
N ALA A 249 -14.79 18.88 -7.54
CA ALA A 249 -14.56 19.31 -8.93
C ALA A 249 -13.07 19.25 -9.33
N ARG A 250 -12.16 19.49 -8.38
CA ARG A 250 -10.71 19.44 -8.63
C ARG A 250 -10.25 18.00 -8.86
N THR A 251 -10.71 17.07 -8.04
CA THR A 251 -10.23 15.68 -8.00
C THR A 251 -10.86 14.82 -9.08
N ILE A 252 -12.14 15.02 -9.40
CA ILE A 252 -12.72 14.39 -10.59
C ILE A 252 -12.11 14.96 -11.88
N GLY A 253 -11.79 16.28 -11.88
CA GLY A 253 -11.08 16.92 -12.98
C GLY A 253 -9.70 16.31 -13.20
N ALA A 254 -8.95 16.03 -12.12
CA ALA A 254 -7.66 15.36 -12.23
C ALA A 254 -7.78 13.95 -12.84
N LEU A 255 -8.82 13.18 -12.50
CA LEU A 255 -9.09 11.89 -13.11
C LEU A 255 -9.40 12.00 -14.60
N ILE A 256 -10.26 12.95 -15.00
CA ILE A 256 -10.58 13.22 -16.41
C ILE A 256 -9.32 13.63 -17.17
N GLY A 257 -8.55 14.57 -16.61
CA GLY A 257 -7.29 15.04 -17.20
C GLY A 257 -6.27 13.92 -17.39
N ALA A 258 -6.17 12.99 -16.44
CA ALA A 258 -5.26 11.84 -16.56
C ALA A 258 -5.65 10.92 -17.73
N HIS A 259 -6.95 10.64 -17.92
CA HIS A 259 -7.41 9.88 -19.10
C HIS A 259 -7.14 10.64 -20.41
N ALA A 260 -7.48 11.93 -20.47
CA ALA A 260 -7.27 12.75 -21.66
C ALA A 260 -5.77 12.88 -22.01
N ALA A 261 -4.89 12.99 -21.02
CA ALA A 261 -3.44 13.04 -21.24
C ALA A 261 -2.90 11.76 -21.91
N ARG A 262 -3.41 10.58 -21.50
CA ARG A 262 -3.05 9.30 -22.15
C ARG A 262 -3.50 9.25 -23.61
N THR A 263 -4.68 9.80 -23.90
CA THR A 263 -5.17 9.94 -25.28
C THR A 263 -4.27 10.86 -26.11
N LEU A 264 -3.91 12.03 -25.59
CA LEU A 264 -3.01 12.98 -26.28
C LEU A 264 -1.60 12.40 -26.50
N ALA A 265 -1.12 11.57 -25.59
CA ALA A 265 0.14 10.84 -25.72
C ALA A 265 0.07 9.65 -26.69
N GLY A 266 -1.12 9.30 -27.20
CA GLY A 266 -1.32 8.13 -28.07
C GLY A 266 -1.25 6.79 -27.34
N GLU A 267 -1.36 6.79 -26.01
CA GLU A 267 -1.25 5.60 -25.15
C GLU A 267 -2.59 4.89 -24.91
N ALA A 268 -3.70 5.56 -25.22
CA ALA A 268 -5.05 5.02 -25.05
C ALA A 268 -6.03 5.66 -26.04
N GLU A 269 -7.12 4.96 -26.35
CA GLU A 269 -8.24 5.55 -27.08
C GLU A 269 -8.93 6.64 -26.24
N ASP A 270 -9.54 7.62 -26.92
CA ASP A 270 -10.30 8.67 -26.25
C ASP A 270 -11.58 8.09 -25.64
N MET A 271 -11.66 8.12 -24.31
CA MET A 271 -12.73 7.46 -23.58
C MET A 271 -14.06 8.19 -23.80
N PRO A 272 -15.12 7.48 -24.24
CA PRO A 272 -16.45 8.09 -24.34
C PRO A 272 -16.98 8.51 -22.96
N LEU A 273 -17.59 9.70 -22.88
CA LEU A 273 -18.14 10.24 -21.62
C LEU A 273 -19.14 9.27 -20.97
N GLY A 274 -19.93 8.56 -21.78
CA GLY A 274 -20.86 7.55 -21.27
C GLY A 274 -20.17 6.40 -20.55
N ALA A 275 -19.01 5.94 -21.05
CA ALA A 275 -18.24 4.86 -20.44
C ALA A 275 -17.62 5.32 -19.11
N PHE A 276 -17.06 6.54 -19.09
CA PHE A 276 -16.54 7.16 -17.86
C PHE A 276 -17.61 7.25 -16.77
N ILE A 277 -18.80 7.78 -17.10
CA ILE A 277 -19.92 7.89 -16.16
C ILE A 277 -20.34 6.52 -15.64
N SER A 278 -20.47 5.53 -16.53
CA SER A 278 -20.91 4.18 -16.15
C SER A 278 -19.90 3.39 -15.34
N GLY A 279 -18.62 3.78 -15.32
CA GLY A 279 -17.61 3.20 -14.45
C GLY A 279 -17.80 3.54 -12.96
N LEU A 280 -18.42 4.69 -12.64
CA LEU A 280 -18.62 5.15 -11.28
C LEU A 280 -19.79 4.44 -10.58
N THR A 281 -19.62 4.16 -9.28
CA THR A 281 -20.59 3.41 -8.48
C THR A 281 -21.97 4.10 -8.48
N GLY A 282 -23.01 3.34 -8.81
CA GLY A 282 -24.40 3.82 -8.87
C GLY A 282 -24.84 4.40 -10.23
N LEU A 283 -23.93 4.48 -11.21
CA LEU A 283 -24.15 5.05 -12.56
C LEU A 283 -24.03 4.04 -13.70
N SER A 284 -23.89 2.74 -13.41
CA SER A 284 -23.80 1.68 -14.42
C SER A 284 -25.05 1.57 -15.32
N SER A 285 -26.20 2.12 -14.91
CA SER A 285 -27.41 2.15 -15.72
C SER A 285 -27.28 3.11 -16.93
N PRO A 286 -27.47 2.64 -18.17
CA PRO A 286 -27.43 3.50 -19.36
C PRO A 286 -28.45 4.65 -19.32
N ALA A 287 -29.58 4.45 -18.65
CA ALA A 287 -30.60 5.48 -18.49
C ALA A 287 -30.11 6.65 -17.61
N LYS A 288 -29.42 6.35 -16.50
CA LYS A 288 -28.78 7.36 -15.65
C LYS A 288 -27.69 8.10 -16.41
N ALA A 289 -26.79 7.37 -17.07
CA ALA A 289 -25.72 7.98 -17.86
C ALA A 289 -26.28 8.86 -19.00
N LYS A 290 -27.42 8.51 -19.60
CA LYS A 290 -28.12 9.35 -20.58
C LYS A 290 -28.66 10.64 -19.96
N ARG A 291 -29.19 10.61 -18.73
CA ARG A 291 -29.67 11.81 -18.03
C ARG A 291 -28.52 12.76 -17.68
N VAL A 292 -27.43 12.23 -17.10
CA VAL A 292 -26.20 13.01 -16.84
C VAL A 292 -25.69 13.69 -18.12
N ARG A 293 -25.52 12.94 -19.21
CA ARG A 293 -25.05 13.49 -20.50
C ARG A 293 -25.96 14.56 -21.11
N ARG A 294 -27.23 14.65 -20.70
CA ARG A 294 -28.16 15.67 -21.22
C ARG A 294 -27.72 17.09 -20.85
N HIS A 295 -26.97 17.23 -19.76
CA HIS A 295 -26.41 18.49 -19.27
C HIS A 295 -25.12 18.91 -20.01
N LEU A 296 -24.52 18.00 -20.80
CA LEU A 296 -23.21 18.18 -21.44
C LEU A 296 -23.25 17.67 -22.90
N LYS A 297 -24.16 18.22 -23.71
CA LYS A 297 -24.44 17.68 -25.06
C LYS A 297 -23.28 17.84 -26.03
N GLU A 298 -22.42 18.82 -25.79
CA GLU A 298 -21.22 19.10 -26.57
C GLU A 298 -20.05 18.17 -26.23
N ILE A 299 -20.09 17.50 -25.07
CA ILE A 299 -19.03 16.60 -24.61
C ILE A 299 -19.38 15.17 -24.97
N LYS A 300 -18.61 14.57 -25.88
CA LYS A 300 -18.76 13.18 -26.30
C LYS A 300 -17.69 12.28 -25.70
N HIS A 301 -16.48 12.79 -25.55
CA HIS A 301 -15.33 12.09 -25.00
C HIS A 301 -14.63 12.91 -23.91
N LEU A 302 -13.67 12.32 -23.22
CA LEU A 302 -12.97 12.99 -22.13
C LEU A 302 -12.04 14.11 -22.62
N SER A 303 -11.45 13.98 -23.82
CA SER A 303 -10.65 15.07 -24.38
C SER A 303 -11.47 16.33 -24.69
N ASP A 304 -12.79 16.22 -24.88
CA ASP A 304 -13.67 17.38 -25.14
C ASP A 304 -13.77 18.33 -23.92
N PHE A 305 -13.34 17.90 -22.73
CA PHE A 305 -13.18 18.77 -21.57
C PHE A 305 -11.95 19.69 -21.66
N LEU A 306 -11.06 19.48 -22.63
CA LEU A 306 -9.87 20.30 -22.81
C LEU A 306 -10.17 21.51 -23.69
N HIS A 307 -9.54 22.64 -23.39
CA HIS A 307 -9.59 23.86 -24.20
C HIS A 307 -8.23 24.55 -24.25
N GLY A 308 -7.97 25.28 -25.33
CA GLY A 308 -6.74 26.06 -25.51
C GLY A 308 -5.49 25.18 -25.35
N HIS A 309 -4.60 25.56 -24.44
CA HIS A 309 -3.36 24.86 -24.10
C HIS A 309 -3.61 23.62 -23.22
N ASP A 310 -4.49 22.71 -23.65
CA ASP A 310 -4.86 21.47 -22.95
C ASP A 310 -5.33 21.70 -21.50
N GLN A 311 -5.99 22.83 -21.24
CA GLN A 311 -6.51 23.13 -19.92
C GLN A 311 -7.90 22.51 -19.75
N LEU A 312 -8.16 21.93 -18.58
CA LEU A 312 -9.48 21.42 -18.23
C LEU A 312 -10.50 22.55 -18.06
N ASP A 313 -11.64 22.43 -18.74
CA ASP A 313 -12.82 23.25 -18.51
C ASP A 313 -13.43 22.91 -17.14
N ARG A 314 -12.96 23.63 -16.12
CA ARG A 314 -13.36 23.41 -14.73
C ARG A 314 -14.85 23.62 -14.49
N PHE A 315 -15.48 24.49 -15.28
CA PHE A 315 -16.92 24.74 -15.15
C PHE A 315 -17.71 23.51 -15.60
N ARG A 316 -17.42 22.98 -16.79
CA ARG A 316 -18.07 21.76 -17.29
C ARG A 316 -17.76 20.53 -16.44
N VAL A 317 -16.55 20.43 -15.89
CA VAL A 317 -16.18 19.37 -14.93
C VAL A 317 -17.05 19.46 -13.67
N GLY A 318 -17.29 20.67 -13.15
CA GLY A 318 -18.21 20.88 -12.02
C GLY A 318 -19.63 20.44 -12.34
N LEU A 319 -20.17 20.85 -13.50
CA LEU A 319 -21.50 20.44 -13.96
C LEU A 319 -21.64 18.92 -14.12
N LEU A 320 -20.59 18.25 -14.63
CA LEU A 320 -20.57 16.78 -14.72
C LEU A 320 -20.71 16.15 -13.33
N LEU A 321 -19.92 16.64 -12.36
CA LEU A 321 -19.91 16.11 -11.00
C LEU A 321 -21.27 16.28 -10.32
N GLU A 322 -21.84 17.48 -10.38
CA GLU A 322 -23.15 17.78 -9.81
C GLU A 322 -24.23 16.86 -10.41
N ALA A 323 -24.28 16.75 -11.74
CA ALA A 323 -25.25 15.88 -12.42
C ALA A 323 -25.07 14.39 -12.04
N MET A 324 -23.82 13.91 -11.87
CA MET A 324 -23.55 12.55 -11.40
C MET A 324 -24.00 12.32 -9.96
N GLN A 325 -23.80 13.31 -9.09
CA GLN A 325 -24.20 13.27 -7.69
C GLN A 325 -25.72 13.31 -7.53
N GLU A 326 -26.45 14.12 -8.31
CA GLU A 326 -27.92 14.18 -8.31
C GLU A 326 -28.59 12.88 -8.76
N GLU A 327 -27.98 12.16 -9.71
CA GLU A 327 -28.49 10.89 -10.24
C GLU A 327 -28.15 9.66 -9.37
N THR A 328 -27.40 9.87 -8.29
CA THR A 328 -26.95 8.82 -7.37
C THR A 328 -27.16 9.17 -5.91
N LYS A 329 -26.97 8.18 -5.03
CA LYS A 329 -26.94 8.39 -3.59
C LYS A 329 -25.51 8.18 -3.10
N ALA A 330 -25.12 8.94 -2.10
CA ALA A 330 -23.87 8.70 -1.39
C ALA A 330 -23.83 7.26 -0.84
N PRO A 331 -22.72 6.52 -1.01
CA PRO A 331 -22.58 5.20 -0.42
C PRO A 331 -22.64 5.26 1.11
N THR A 332 -23.14 4.19 1.73
CA THR A 332 -23.08 4.03 3.19
C THR A 332 -21.69 3.60 3.62
N HIS A 333 -21.33 3.84 4.88
CA HIS A 333 -20.06 3.41 5.47
C HIS A 333 -19.80 1.92 5.31
N LYS A 334 -20.85 1.07 5.36
CA LYS A 334 -20.74 -0.38 5.15
C LYS A 334 -19.99 -0.77 3.88
N THR A 335 -20.08 0.04 2.83
CA THR A 335 -19.41 -0.23 1.56
C THR A 335 -17.88 -0.11 1.64
N LEU A 336 -17.36 0.57 2.67
CA LEU A 336 -15.92 0.74 2.86
C LEU A 336 -15.19 -0.56 3.27
N GLY A 337 -15.92 -1.56 3.78
CA GLY A 337 -15.34 -2.86 4.17
C GLY A 337 -14.84 -2.91 5.61
N ARG A 338 -15.71 -2.68 6.59
CA ARG A 338 -15.36 -2.78 8.02
C ARG A 338 -14.90 -4.19 8.40
N ILE A 339 -13.83 -4.34 9.19
CA ILE A 339 -13.34 -5.66 9.64
C ILE A 339 -14.26 -6.27 10.70
N GLY A 340 -14.63 -5.51 11.73
CA GLY A 340 -15.57 -5.97 12.76
C GLY A 340 -14.94 -6.75 13.92
N ALA A 341 -15.68 -6.82 15.03
CA ALA A 341 -15.25 -7.39 16.30
C ALA A 341 -14.81 -8.86 16.17
N ASP A 342 -15.66 -9.71 15.59
CA ASP A 342 -15.46 -11.15 15.50
C ASP A 342 -14.16 -11.52 14.76
N ASN A 343 -13.83 -10.77 13.71
CA ASN A 343 -12.59 -10.96 12.95
C ASN A 343 -11.35 -10.57 13.76
N PHE A 344 -11.38 -9.43 14.47
CA PHE A 344 -10.29 -9.02 15.35
C PHE A 344 -10.09 -10.01 16.51
N GLU A 345 -11.18 -10.42 17.17
CA GLU A 345 -11.14 -11.36 18.28
C GLU A 345 -10.60 -12.73 17.86
N THR A 346 -11.10 -13.27 16.74
CA THR A 346 -10.63 -14.52 16.16
C THR A 346 -9.14 -14.45 15.87
N ARG A 347 -8.67 -13.36 15.26
CA ARG A 347 -7.28 -13.25 14.86
C ARG A 347 -6.34 -13.01 16.04
N LEU A 348 -6.72 -12.16 17.00
CA LEU A 348 -5.93 -11.94 18.21
C LEU A 348 -5.84 -13.21 19.07
N THR A 349 -6.95 -13.96 19.19
CA THR A 349 -6.95 -15.29 19.84
C THR A 349 -5.99 -16.25 19.13
N GLN A 350 -6.01 -16.27 17.79
CA GLN A 350 -5.10 -17.13 17.04
C GLN A 350 -3.62 -16.76 17.24
N MET A 351 -3.30 -15.46 17.38
CA MET A 351 -1.93 -14.97 17.53
C MET A 351 -1.36 -15.12 18.93
N TYR A 352 -2.20 -14.95 19.96
CA TYR A 352 -1.75 -14.77 21.35
C TYR A 352 -2.38 -15.75 22.35
N GLY A 353 -3.14 -16.74 21.86
CA GLY A 353 -3.82 -17.72 22.72
C GLY A 353 -5.16 -17.21 23.27
N GLU A 354 -5.67 -17.87 24.30
CA GLU A 354 -6.92 -17.48 24.93
C GLU A 354 -6.81 -16.06 25.50
N LEU A 355 -7.74 -15.18 25.09
CA LEU A 355 -7.75 -13.80 25.54
C LEU A 355 -8.42 -13.72 26.91
N VAL A 356 -7.77 -13.07 27.87
CA VAL A 356 -8.34 -12.82 29.21
C VAL A 356 -9.58 -11.93 29.08
N ARG A 357 -9.51 -10.94 28.18
CA ARG A 357 -10.58 -10.00 27.90
C ARG A 357 -10.41 -9.41 26.51
N PHE A 358 -11.52 -9.16 25.83
CA PHE A 358 -11.55 -8.50 24.53
C PHE A 358 -12.49 -7.29 24.55
N GLY A 359 -12.04 -6.18 23.96
CA GLY A 359 -12.80 -4.95 23.80
C GLY A 359 -12.69 -4.44 22.38
N TYR A 360 -13.84 -4.09 21.80
CA TYR A 360 -13.91 -3.52 20.46
C TYR A 360 -14.85 -2.31 20.43
N LYS A 361 -14.40 -1.25 19.74
CA LYS A 361 -15.22 -0.08 19.40
C LYS A 361 -14.98 0.30 17.95
N HIS A 362 -16.02 0.86 17.34
CA HIS A 362 -15.89 1.51 16.05
C HIS A 362 -16.74 2.78 15.98
N VAL A 363 -16.36 3.66 15.07
CA VAL A 363 -17.06 4.89 14.73
C VAL A 363 -17.21 4.98 13.23
N GLU A 364 -18.40 5.34 12.77
CA GLU A 364 -18.70 5.71 11.39
C GLU A 364 -18.98 7.21 11.38
N SER A 365 -18.19 7.98 10.64
CA SER A 365 -18.33 9.44 10.61
C SER A 365 -17.82 10.01 9.29
N TYR A 366 -17.79 11.34 9.18
CA TYR A 366 -17.29 12.07 8.04
C TYR A 366 -16.17 12.99 8.50
N TRP A 367 -15.16 13.12 7.66
CA TRP A 367 -14.11 14.07 7.94
C TRP A 367 -14.62 15.52 7.79
N PRO A 368 -14.32 16.42 8.74
CA PRO A 368 -14.90 17.76 8.75
C PRO A 368 -14.61 18.61 7.50
N THR A 369 -13.42 18.45 6.90
CA THR A 369 -12.97 19.33 5.81
C THR A 369 -13.36 18.79 4.44
N SER A 370 -13.09 17.51 4.18
CA SER A 370 -13.32 16.87 2.88
C SER A 370 -14.73 16.30 2.73
N GLY A 371 -15.47 16.09 3.83
CA GLY A 371 -16.76 15.41 3.81
C GLY A 371 -16.67 13.93 3.42
N LEU A 372 -15.47 13.36 3.32
CA LEU A 372 -15.30 11.95 3.00
C LEU A 372 -15.72 11.07 4.19
N PRO A 373 -16.42 9.94 3.95
CA PRO A 373 -16.73 9.02 5.01
C PRO A 373 -15.46 8.33 5.52
N TYR A 374 -15.44 8.01 6.81
CA TYR A 374 -14.46 7.12 7.38
C TYR A 374 -15.06 6.16 8.40
N ILE A 375 -14.42 5.01 8.53
CA ILE A 375 -14.59 4.09 9.64
C ILE A 375 -13.32 4.12 10.46
N PHE A 376 -13.46 4.24 11.77
CA PHE A 376 -12.41 4.03 12.75
C PHE A 376 -12.75 2.79 13.57
N GLU A 377 -11.87 1.81 13.62
CA GLU A 377 -12.01 0.59 14.44
C GLU A 377 -10.85 0.51 15.43
N PHE A 378 -11.16 0.09 16.66
CA PHE A 378 -10.18 -0.05 17.73
C PHE A 378 -10.48 -1.31 18.53
N ALA A 379 -9.55 -2.25 18.50
CA ALA A 379 -9.61 -3.50 19.24
C ALA A 379 -8.48 -3.55 20.27
N VAL A 380 -8.79 -3.94 21.50
CA VAL A 380 -7.83 -4.15 22.59
C VAL A 380 -8.14 -5.51 23.21
N ALA A 381 -7.14 -6.35 23.29
CA ALA A 381 -7.20 -7.63 23.98
C ALA A 381 -6.21 -7.64 25.14
N GLU A 382 -6.60 -8.29 26.23
CA GLU A 382 -5.74 -8.64 27.34
C GLU A 382 -5.24 -10.08 27.14
N THR A 383 -3.93 -10.28 27.22
CA THR A 383 -3.24 -11.54 26.92
C THR A 383 -2.57 -12.12 28.17
N GLU A 384 -2.35 -13.43 28.19
CA GLU A 384 -1.62 -14.09 29.29
C GLU A 384 -0.11 -13.79 29.24
N ASP A 385 0.43 -13.68 28.02
CA ASP A 385 1.86 -13.46 27.76
C ASP A 385 2.18 -12.03 27.31
N TYR A 386 3.42 -11.61 27.57
CA TYR A 386 3.93 -10.30 27.19
C TYR A 386 4.34 -10.24 25.71
N HIS A 387 3.70 -9.33 24.96
CA HIS A 387 3.97 -9.12 23.53
C HIS A 387 4.28 -7.64 23.22
N PRO A 388 5.55 -7.21 23.31
CA PRO A 388 5.91 -5.79 23.18
C PRO A 388 5.61 -5.19 21.79
N ASP A 389 5.49 -6.04 20.78
CA ASP A 389 5.25 -5.63 19.39
C ASP A 389 3.77 -5.76 18.97
N ALA A 390 2.88 -6.11 19.89
CA ALA A 390 1.46 -6.33 19.63
C ALA A 390 0.65 -5.03 19.50
N LEU A 391 1.21 -4.00 18.87
CA LEU A 391 0.55 -2.75 18.52
C LEU A 391 0.53 -2.62 17.00
N TYR A 392 -0.66 -2.76 16.43
CA TYR A 392 -0.90 -2.79 15.00
C TYR A 392 -1.74 -1.60 14.56
N TYR A 393 -1.37 -1.08 13.39
CA TYR A 393 -2.03 0.03 12.76
C TYR A 393 -2.31 -0.33 11.30
N GLY A 394 -3.51 -0.01 10.84
CA GLY A 394 -3.92 -0.25 9.47
C GLY A 394 -4.68 0.93 8.89
N ILE A 395 -4.45 1.20 7.61
CA ILE A 395 -5.26 2.12 6.82
C ILE A 395 -5.69 1.41 5.55
N ASN A 396 -6.99 1.41 5.26
CA ASN A 396 -7.56 0.79 4.05
C ASN A 396 -7.04 -0.65 3.82
N HIS A 397 -7.05 -1.47 4.88
CA HIS A 397 -6.57 -2.86 4.86
C HIS A 397 -5.06 -3.04 4.59
N SER A 398 -4.28 -1.96 4.58
CA SER A 398 -2.82 -1.97 4.53
C SER A 398 -2.26 -1.72 5.92
N PRO A 399 -1.38 -2.58 6.46
CA PRO A 399 -0.67 -2.29 7.70
C PRO A 399 0.29 -1.10 7.53
N THR A 400 0.41 -0.23 8.52
CA THR A 400 1.32 0.94 8.46
C THR A 400 2.63 0.71 9.22
N PHE A 401 3.66 1.51 8.89
CA PHE A 401 4.97 1.42 9.55
C PHE A 401 4.97 1.94 10.99
N ASP A 402 4.20 3.01 11.25
CA ASP A 402 4.10 3.69 12.54
C ASP A 402 2.65 4.18 12.72
N ASP A 403 2.38 4.82 13.85
CA ASP A 403 1.09 5.34 14.26
C ASP A 403 0.52 6.37 13.26
N PRO A 404 -0.62 6.09 12.62
CA PRO A 404 -1.22 6.98 11.65
C PRO A 404 -1.83 8.25 12.26
N LEU A 405 -2.09 8.25 13.56
CA LEU A 405 -2.61 9.37 14.32
C LEU A 405 -1.51 10.13 15.06
N ARG A 406 -0.24 9.89 14.74
CA ARG A 406 0.86 10.68 15.28
C ARG A 406 0.67 12.17 14.95
N ARG A 407 0.76 13.01 15.97
CA ARG A 407 0.49 14.46 15.98
C ARG A 407 -0.99 14.84 15.79
N VAL A 408 -1.91 13.88 15.90
CA VAL A 408 -3.34 14.15 16.00
C VAL A 408 -3.70 14.27 17.47
N LEU A 409 -4.41 15.33 17.84
CA LEU A 409 -4.91 15.50 19.21
C LEU A 409 -6.04 14.51 19.45
N LEU A 410 -5.84 13.58 20.39
CA LEU A 410 -6.85 12.63 20.85
C LEU A 410 -7.32 13.06 22.23
N GLU A 411 -8.58 13.44 22.34
CA GLU A 411 -9.18 13.89 23.61
C GLU A 411 -10.04 12.76 24.19
N GLY A 412 -9.59 12.19 25.31
CA GLY A 412 -10.39 11.31 26.14
C GLY A 412 -11.02 12.08 27.31
N PRO A 413 -11.96 11.45 28.05
CA PRO A 413 -12.62 12.08 29.19
C PRO A 413 -11.67 12.38 30.38
N LYS A 414 -10.49 11.75 30.43
CA LYS A 414 -9.52 11.85 31.53
C LYS A 414 -8.18 12.43 31.13
N TYR A 415 -7.74 12.19 29.90
CA TYR A 415 -6.43 12.58 29.40
C TYR A 415 -6.51 12.91 27.93
N THR A 416 -5.55 13.72 27.49
CA THR A 416 -5.34 14.05 26.09
C THR A 416 -3.99 13.49 25.64
N SER A 417 -3.88 13.17 24.37
CA SER A 417 -2.63 12.65 23.81
C SER A 417 -2.44 13.11 22.37
N THR A 418 -1.25 12.91 21.83
CA THR A 418 -0.92 13.29 20.44
C THR A 418 -0.57 12.09 19.56
N SER A 419 -0.85 10.88 20.04
CA SER A 419 -0.63 9.61 19.33
C SER A 419 -1.45 8.53 20.02
N THR A 420 -1.82 7.48 19.29
CA THR A 420 -2.43 6.27 19.84
C THR A 420 -1.52 5.59 20.86
N GLY A 421 -0.21 5.54 20.61
CA GLY A 421 0.74 4.98 21.57
C GLY A 421 0.69 5.72 22.92
N GLN A 422 0.76 7.05 22.91
CA GLN A 422 0.64 7.84 24.14
C GLN A 422 -0.75 7.67 24.79
N PHE A 423 -1.82 7.66 23.99
CA PHE A 423 -3.19 7.41 24.50
C PHE A 423 -3.27 6.10 25.30
N LEU A 424 -2.68 5.03 24.77
CA LEU A 424 -2.64 3.72 25.42
C LEU A 424 -1.77 3.73 26.69
N GLN A 425 -0.67 4.49 26.73
CA GLN A 425 0.16 4.60 27.93
C GLN A 425 -0.58 5.29 29.08
N GLU A 426 -1.28 6.40 28.79
CA GLU A 426 -2.13 7.11 29.76
C GLU A 426 -3.34 6.26 30.19
N GLY A 427 -3.76 5.34 29.31
CA GLY A 427 -4.84 4.37 29.56
C GLY A 427 -4.41 3.05 30.19
N PHE A 428 -3.13 2.86 30.53
CA PHE A 428 -2.58 1.61 31.08
C PHE A 428 -2.84 0.38 30.19
N ALA A 429 -2.79 0.57 28.87
CA ALA A 429 -3.09 -0.46 27.87
C ALA A 429 -2.05 -0.53 26.74
N HIS A 430 -0.85 0.03 26.95
CA HIS A 430 0.20 -0.02 25.95
C HIS A 430 0.92 -1.39 26.00
N PRO A 431 1.02 -2.13 24.88
CA PRO A 431 1.63 -3.48 24.86
C PRO A 431 3.06 -3.56 25.40
N LYS A 432 3.86 -2.53 25.12
CA LYS A 432 5.28 -2.46 25.52
C LYS A 432 5.59 -1.73 26.84
N TYR A 433 4.94 -0.61 27.11
CA TYR A 433 5.37 0.36 28.12
C TYR A 433 4.38 0.42 29.26
N ALA A 434 4.80 0.01 30.45
CA ALA A 434 4.06 0.22 31.69
C ALA A 434 4.34 1.63 32.23
N THR A 435 3.35 2.26 32.86
CA THR A 435 3.52 3.55 33.55
C THR A 435 3.46 3.35 35.06
N THR A 436 4.13 4.21 35.83
CA THR A 436 4.33 4.07 37.29
C THR A 436 3.03 4.06 38.11
N GLY A 437 1.87 4.31 37.49
CA GLY A 437 0.55 4.33 38.12
C GLY A 437 -0.39 3.19 37.68
N ASP A 438 0.12 2.17 37.00
CA ASP A 438 -0.68 1.04 36.51
C ASP A 438 -1.43 0.35 37.68
N PRO A 439 -2.78 0.26 37.64
CA PRO A 439 -3.55 -0.31 38.73
C PRO A 439 -3.40 -1.84 38.77
N GLY A 440 -2.42 -2.34 39.54
CA GLY A 440 -2.22 -3.77 39.79
C GLY A 440 -0.99 -4.33 39.06
N PRO A 441 -0.83 -5.66 38.96
CA PRO A 441 0.18 -6.21 38.05
C PRO A 441 -0.16 -5.76 36.61
N PRO A 442 0.83 -5.37 35.81
CA PRO A 442 0.57 -4.86 34.46
C PRO A 442 -0.13 -5.93 33.62
N SER A 443 -1.31 -5.60 33.07
CA SER A 443 -1.99 -6.44 32.09
C SER A 443 -1.21 -6.41 30.77
N PHE A 444 -0.91 -7.58 30.21
CA PHE A 444 -0.34 -7.64 28.86
C PHE A 444 -1.46 -7.43 27.84
N THR A 445 -1.16 -6.66 26.80
CA THR A 445 -2.18 -6.24 25.84
C THR A 445 -1.73 -6.43 24.40
N ALA A 446 -2.70 -6.69 23.53
CA ALA A 446 -2.57 -6.61 22.09
C ALA A 446 -3.61 -5.63 21.54
N VAL A 447 -3.19 -4.71 20.67
CA VAL A 447 -4.02 -3.60 20.20
C VAL A 447 -3.96 -3.49 18.68
N ALA A 448 -5.12 -3.26 18.08
CA ALA A 448 -5.28 -2.99 16.66
C ALA A 448 -6.10 -1.72 16.44
N LEU A 449 -5.57 -0.79 15.66
CA LEU A 449 -6.28 0.40 15.17
C LEU A 449 -6.39 0.31 13.65
N HIS A 450 -7.59 0.51 13.13
CA HIS A 450 -7.85 0.50 11.69
C HIS A 450 -8.65 1.73 11.28
N ILE A 451 -8.23 2.38 10.20
CA ILE A 451 -8.96 3.50 9.58
C ILE A 451 -9.26 3.14 8.13
N ILE A 452 -10.52 3.31 7.72
CA ILE A 452 -10.94 3.07 6.34
C ILE A 452 -11.55 4.34 5.79
N THR A 453 -11.04 4.85 4.67
CA THR A 453 -11.58 6.03 3.99
C THR A 453 -11.24 6.00 2.50
N PRO A 454 -12.10 6.53 1.60
CA PRO A 454 -11.89 6.48 0.15
C PRO A 454 -10.64 7.18 -0.36
N ALA A 455 -10.13 8.16 0.37
CA ALA A 455 -8.94 8.91 -0.05
C ALA A 455 -8.15 9.38 1.18
N PRO A 456 -7.33 8.50 1.80
CA PRO A 456 -6.54 8.90 2.95
C PRO A 456 -5.54 9.97 2.54
N MET A 457 -5.66 11.15 3.14
CA MET A 457 -4.69 12.23 3.03
C MET A 457 -3.53 12.01 4.00
N PHE A 458 -2.42 11.49 3.49
CA PHE A 458 -1.18 11.37 4.26
C PHE A 458 -0.41 12.69 4.29
N THR A 459 0.30 12.95 5.39
CA THR A 459 1.21 14.10 5.52
C THR A 459 2.56 13.87 4.84
N GLY A 460 2.85 12.63 4.44
CA GLY A 460 4.15 12.21 3.89
C GLY A 460 4.05 11.06 2.88
N LYS A 461 5.15 10.81 2.17
CA LYS A 461 5.24 9.79 1.11
C LYS A 461 5.22 8.36 1.66
N GLY A 462 5.66 8.13 2.90
CA GLY A 462 5.68 6.82 3.54
C GLY A 462 4.30 6.31 3.97
N LYS A 463 3.23 7.05 3.66
CA LYS A 463 1.82 6.67 3.92
C LYS A 463 1.58 6.23 5.36
N THR A 464 2.28 6.88 6.28
CA THR A 464 2.24 6.52 7.70
C THR A 464 1.30 7.45 8.44
N ASN A 465 1.59 8.75 8.47
CA ASN A 465 0.82 9.73 9.26
C ASN A 465 -0.32 10.37 8.46
N LEU A 466 -1.54 10.37 9.00
CA LEU A 466 -2.71 11.05 8.42
C LEU A 466 -2.71 12.55 8.72
N ASN A 467 -3.14 13.33 7.74
CA ASN A 467 -3.41 14.75 7.91
C ASN A 467 -4.84 14.96 8.44
N ALA A 468 -5.09 14.65 9.72
CA ALA A 468 -6.42 14.76 10.31
C ALA A 468 -6.99 16.20 10.30
N ARG A 469 -6.15 17.24 10.18
CA ARG A 469 -6.60 18.64 10.08
C ARG A 469 -6.96 19.08 8.65
N GLY A 470 -6.46 18.36 7.65
CA GLY A 470 -6.77 18.58 6.23
C GLY A 470 -7.80 17.59 5.68
N MET A 471 -8.16 16.56 6.46
CA MET A 471 -9.21 15.61 6.16
C MET A 471 -10.59 16.19 6.40
#